data_AF-G5Q156-F1
#
_entry.id   AF-G5Q156-F1
#
_cell.length_a   1.000
_cell.length_b   1.000
_cell.length_c   1.000
_cell.angle_alpha   90.00
_cell.angle_beta   90.00
_cell.angle_gamma   90.00
#
_symmetry.space_group_name_H-M   'P 1'
#
loop_
_entity.id
_entity.type
_entity.pdbx_description
1 polymer ?
#
loop_
_entity_poly.entity_id
_entity_poly.type
_entity_poly.pdbx_seq_one_letter_code
_entity_poly.pdbx_strand_id
1 'polypeptide(L)' 'MNSLYTAEGVMDKHSLWQRYVPLVRHEALRLQVRLPASVELDDLLQAGGIGLLNAVDPGGIGLLNAVEGRPI' A
#
# COMPACT_ATOMS: atom_id res chain seq x y z
N MET A 1 7.09 -8.00 22.97
CA MET A 1 6.03 -9.00 22.69
C MET A 1 5.19 -8.47 21.55
N ASN A 2 5.34 -9.04 20.35
CA ASN A 2 4.29 -9.31 19.37
C ASN A 2 4.93 -9.88 18.11
N SER A 3 4.99 -11.20 18.08
CA SER A 3 5.22 -11.99 16.89
C SER A 3 4.08 -13.00 16.84
N LEU A 4 3.30 -12.97 15.74
CA LEU A 4 2.65 -14.14 15.10
C LEU A 4 1.45 -14.71 15.90
N TYR A 5 0.26 -14.95 15.37
CA TYR A 5 -0.12 -15.72 14.18
C TYR A 5 -1.57 -15.39 13.78
N THR A 6 -1.87 -15.27 12.48
CA THR A 6 -3.25 -15.45 11.98
C THR A 6 -3.23 -16.51 10.89
N ALA A 7 -4.09 -17.51 11.03
CA ALA A 7 -4.14 -18.75 10.25
C ALA A 7 -4.62 -18.59 8.79
N GLU A 8 -4.63 -17.38 8.23
CA GLU A 8 -5.21 -17.06 6.92
C GLU A 8 -4.21 -16.60 5.85
N GLY A 9 -2.89 -16.67 6.09
CA GLY A 9 -1.93 -16.16 5.11
C GLY A 9 -1.96 -14.63 4.99
N VAL A 10 -2.21 -13.95 6.12
CA VAL A 10 -2.07 -12.49 6.23
C VAL A 10 -0.59 -12.16 6.03
N MET A 11 -0.25 -11.75 4.81
CA MET A 11 1.05 -11.18 4.50
C MET A 11 1.35 -10.09 5.52
N ASP A 12 2.49 -10.15 6.20
CA ASP A 12 2.87 -9.11 7.15
C ASP A 12 3.09 -7.81 6.38
N LYS A 13 2.03 -6.98 6.33
CA LYS A 13 2.00 -5.69 5.65
C LYS A 13 3.13 -4.80 6.13
N HIS A 14 3.54 -4.93 7.40
CA HIS A 14 4.64 -4.17 7.95
C HIS A 14 5.99 -4.65 7.40
N SER A 15 6.23 -5.96 7.34
CA SER A 15 7.43 -6.53 6.71
C SER A 15 7.50 -6.24 5.20
N LEU A 16 6.36 -6.32 4.50
CA LEU A 16 6.26 -5.92 3.09
C LEU A 16 6.61 -4.44 2.92
N TRP A 17 6.01 -3.58 3.73
CA TRP A 17 6.28 -2.15 3.72
C TRP A 17 7.77 -1.89 3.91
N GLN A 18 8.39 -2.42 4.97
CA GLN A 18 9.82 -2.25 5.21
C GLN A 18 10.69 -2.71 4.03
N ARG A 19 10.30 -3.77 3.32
CA ARG A 19 11.03 -4.27 2.13
C ARG A 19 10.91 -3.33 0.92
N TYR A 20 9.75 -2.72 0.71
CA TYR A 20 9.44 -1.96 -0.50
C TYR A 20 9.48 -0.44 -0.33
N VAL A 21 9.59 0.08 0.90
CA VAL A 21 9.80 1.52 1.17
C VAL A 21 10.90 2.15 0.31
N PRO A 22 12.09 1.54 0.13
CA PRO A 22 13.13 2.13 -0.69
C PRO A 22 12.71 2.34 -2.15
N LEU A 23 11.89 1.42 -2.69
CA LEU A 23 11.36 1.50 -4.05
C LEU A 23 10.32 2.62 -4.18
N VAL A 24 9.37 2.67 -3.22
CA VAL A 24 8.36 3.74 -3.17
C VAL A 24 9.03 5.11 -3.08
N ARG A 25 10.08 5.23 -2.27
CA ARG A 25 10.87 6.46 -2.16
C ARG A 25 11.58 6.84 -3.44
N HIS A 26 12.16 5.87 -4.15
CA HIS A 26 12.83 6.13 -5.42
C HIS A 26 11.87 6.70 -6.47
N GLU A 27 10.69 6.09 -6.61
CA GLU A 27 9.67 6.59 -7.54
C GLU A 27 9.05 7.91 -7.07
N ALA A 28 8.83 8.10 -5.76
CA ALA A 28 8.37 9.37 -5.21
C ALA A 28 9.36 10.52 -5.51
N LEU A 29 10.67 10.30 -5.37
CA LEU A 29 11.68 11.29 -5.74
C LEU A 29 11.69 11.60 -7.24
N ARG A 30 11.49 10.58 -8.09
CA ARG A 30 11.38 10.75 -9.54
C ARG A 30 10.11 11.52 -9.94
N LEU A 31 9.02 11.33 -9.21
CA LEU A 31 7.78 12.10 -9.41
C LEU A 31 7.94 13.53 -8.92
N GLN A 32 8.61 13.74 -7.79
CA GLN A 32 8.85 15.05 -7.19
C GLN A 32 9.52 16.02 -8.18
N VAL A 33 10.50 15.56 -8.97
CA VAL A 33 11.19 16.41 -9.97
C VAL A 33 10.31 16.80 -11.16
N ARG A 34 9.13 16.17 -11.32
CA ARG A 34 8.17 16.43 -12.40
C ARG A 34 6.90 17.12 -11.91
N LEU A 35 6.78 17.34 -10.59
CA LEU A 35 5.60 17.93 -9.97
C LEU A 35 5.89 19.37 -9.50
N PRO A 36 4.85 20.21 -9.33
CA PRO A 36 5.00 21.55 -8.78
C PRO A 36 5.55 21.52 -7.34
N ALA A 37 6.19 22.62 -6.92
CA ALA A 37 6.73 22.77 -5.57
C ALA A 37 5.68 22.71 -4.44
N SER A 38 4.39 22.76 -4.78
CA SER A 38 3.29 22.56 -3.83
C SER A 38 3.09 21.11 -3.43
N VAL A 39 3.68 20.15 -4.15
CA VAL A 39 3.57 18.73 -3.82
C VAL A 39 4.70 18.36 -2.88
N GLU A 40 4.35 17.76 -1.73
CA GLU A 40 5.34 17.30 -0.77
C GLU A 40 5.76 15.86 -1.04
N LEU A 41 7.02 15.54 -0.78
CA LEU A 41 7.54 14.18 -0.94
C LEU A 41 6.86 13.19 0.01
N ASP A 42 6.50 13.64 1.21
CA ASP A 42 5.85 12.81 2.22
C ASP A 42 4.43 12.39 1.80
N ASP A 43 3.73 13.25 1.06
CA ASP A 43 2.42 12.91 0.47
C ASP A 43 2.57 11.82 -0.60
N LEU A 44 3.60 11.92 -1.45
CA LEU A 44 3.90 10.92 -2.47
C LEU A 44 4.28 9.57 -1.86
N LEU A 45 5.05 9.60 -0.77
CA LEU A 45 5.43 8.40 -0.02
C LEU A 45 4.22 7.71 0.61
N GLN A 46 3.33 8.47 1.24
CA GLN A 46 2.11 7.94 1.84
C GLN A 46 1.16 7.38 0.77
N ALA A 47 0.87 8.15 -0.29
CA ALA A 47 0.02 7.71 -1.38
C ALA A 47 0.58 6.46 -2.08
N GLY A 48 1.89 6.44 -2.32
CA GLY A 48 2.59 5.30 -2.90
C GLY A 48 2.56 4.06 -2.00
N GLY A 49 2.67 4.22 -0.69
CA GLY A 49 2.56 3.12 0.27
C GLY A 49 1.16 2.53 0.36
N ILE A 50 0.12 3.36 0.33
CA ILE A 50 -1.28 2.91 0.26
C ILE A 50 -1.51 2.14 -1.04
N GLY A 51 -1.06 2.68 -2.17
CA GLY A 51 -1.18 2.03 -3.48
C GLY A 51 -0.46 0.68 -3.52
N LEU A 52 0.76 0.62 -2.97
CA LEU A 52 1.52 -0.63 -2.87
C LEU A 52 0.76 -1.66 -2.03
N LEU A 53 0.36 -1.32 -0.80
CA LEU A 53 -0.32 -2.25 0.10
C LEU A 53 -1.65 -2.75 -0.49
N ASN A 54 -2.39 -1.90 -1.19
CA ASN A 54 -3.61 -2.28 -1.89
C ASN A 54 -3.35 -3.22 -3.07
N ALA A 55 -2.22 -3.05 -3.78
CA ALA A 55 -1.85 -3.92 -4.89
C ALA A 55 -1.36 -5.30 -4.41
N VAL A 56 -0.70 -5.38 -3.26
CA VAL A 56 -0.22 -6.66 -2.70
C VAL A 56 -1.33 -7.43 -1.98
N ASP A 57 -2.35 -6.73 -1.46
CA ASP A 57 -3.53 -7.33 -0.81
C ASP A 57 -4.84 -6.82 -1.45
N PRO A 58 -5.14 -7.23 -2.69
CA PRO A 58 -6.39 -6.86 -3.37
C PRO A 58 -7.65 -7.44 -2.70
N GLY A 59 -7.48 -8.45 -1.82
CA GLY A 59 -8.58 -9.11 -1.10
C GLY A 59 -9.14 -8.32 0.09
N GLY A 60 -8.35 -7.40 0.69
CA GLY A 60 -8.75 -6.66 1.88
C GLY A 60 -9.87 -5.62 1.68
N ILE A 61 -10.07 -5.13 0.45
CA ILE A 61 -11.18 -4.22 0.08
C ILE A 61 -12.15 -4.92 -0.91
N GLY A 62 -11.66 -5.87 -1.71
CA GLY A 62 -12.48 -6.62 -2.67
C GLY A 62 -13.52 -7.53 -2.04
N LEU A 63 -13.32 -8.01 -0.80
CA LEU A 63 -14.30 -8.85 -0.11
C LEU A 63 -15.48 -8.08 0.49
N LEU A 64 -15.36 -6.78 0.76
CA LEU A 64 -16.52 -5.97 1.18
C LEU A 64 -17.55 -5.83 0.04
N ASN A 65 -17.09 -5.81 -1.21
CA ASN A 65 -17.98 -5.80 -2.38
C ASN A 65 -18.50 -7.19 -2.75
N ALA A 66 -17.84 -8.28 -2.35
CA ALA A 66 -18.27 -9.65 -2.64
C ALA A 66 -19.38 -10.14 -1.69
N VAL A 67 -19.53 -9.53 -0.51
CA VAL A 67 -20.57 -9.90 0.48
C VAL A 67 -21.91 -9.19 0.23
N GLU A 68 -21.96 -8.12 -0.58
CA GLU A 68 -23.20 -7.37 -0.84
C GLU A 68 -24.08 -7.89 -1.98
N GLY A 69 -23.73 -9.00 -2.64
CA GLY A 69 -24.67 -9.78 -3.44
C GLY A 69 -25.42 -9.02 -4.55
N ARG A 70 -24.90 -7.88 -5.04
CA ARG A 70 -25.52 -7.14 -6.14
C ARG A 70 -24.79 -7.46 -7.44
N PRO A 71 -25.40 -8.22 -8.35
CA PRO A 71 -24.84 -8.40 -9.68
C PRO A 71 -24.98 -7.09 -10.46
N ILE A 72 -23.89 -6.66 -11.10
CA ILE A 72 -23.97 -5.85 -12.32
C ILE A 72 -24.27 -6.77 -13.51
#